data_AF-A0A7V0P1X3-F1
#
_entry.id   AF-A0A7V0P1X3-F1
#
_cell.length_a   1.000
_cell.length_b   1.000
_cell.length_c   1.000
_cell.angle_alpha   90.00
_cell.angle_beta   90.00
_cell.angle_gamma   90.00
#
_symmetry.space_group_name_H-M   'P 1'
#
loop_
_entity.id
_entity.type
_entity.pdbx_description
1 polymer ?
#
loop_
_entity_poly.entity_id
_entity_poly.type
_entity_poly.pdbx_seq_one_letter_code
_entity_poly.pdbx_strand_id
1 'polypeptide(L)'
;MKHNSENIRPETNRFRLVKFFAYTSFVILIISSFTLSMVISQRATKVLMNTYENHALLIANNLNHQVFHYFTIPVRYRYGAISLREKEQSDLMDKIVRTTIHSLNIEQVNIYDMEKGIIAYSTNRDLIGLTGRGGMEYKAAREGKHSSRLVSREPAISGSWFMDFAKEKKLKTFIPFKAE
;
A
#
# COMPACT_ATOMS: atom_id res chain seq x y z
N MET A 1 -57.72 -32.01 -60.24
CA MET A 1 -56.89 -30.92 -60.79
C MET A 1 -56.68 -29.90 -59.66
N LYS A 2 -55.43 -29.48 -59.46
CA LYS A 2 -54.92 -28.47 -58.49
C LYS A 2 -54.61 -28.96 -57.06
N HIS A 3 -53.35 -29.33 -56.90
CA HIS A 3 -52.60 -29.31 -55.64
C HIS A 3 -52.61 -27.90 -55.06
N ASN A 4 -52.99 -27.73 -53.78
CA ASN A 4 -52.70 -26.53 -53.01
C ASN A 4 -51.69 -26.93 -51.93
N SER A 5 -50.43 -26.52 -52.12
CA SER A 5 -49.35 -26.70 -51.16
C SER A 5 -49.48 -25.64 -50.07
N GLU A 6 -50.07 -26.01 -48.93
CA GLU A 6 -50.02 -25.19 -47.72
C GLU A 6 -48.56 -25.05 -47.26
N ASN A 7 -48.06 -23.82 -47.35
CA ASN A 7 -46.74 -23.43 -46.88
C ASN A 7 -46.76 -23.30 -45.35
N ILE A 8 -46.63 -24.43 -44.65
CA ILE A 8 -46.46 -24.46 -43.20
C ILE A 8 -45.03 -24.03 -42.88
N ARG A 9 -44.84 -22.72 -42.64
CA ARG A 9 -43.59 -22.21 -42.07
C ARG A 9 -43.47 -22.68 -40.61
N PRO A 10 -42.35 -23.30 -40.20
CA PRO A 10 -42.24 -23.90 -38.87
C PRO A 10 -42.06 -22.82 -37.79
N GLU A 11 -43.12 -22.51 -37.02
CA GLU A 11 -43.05 -21.67 -35.82
C GLU A 11 -41.96 -22.13 -34.84
N THR A 12 -41.73 -23.43 -34.77
CA THR A 12 -40.70 -24.07 -33.93
C THR A 12 -39.28 -23.60 -34.26
N ASN A 13 -39.01 -23.20 -35.50
CA ASN A 13 -37.68 -22.76 -35.93
C ASN A 13 -37.40 -21.31 -35.52
N ARG A 14 -38.42 -20.44 -35.52
CA ARG A 14 -38.31 -19.04 -35.09
C ARG A 14 -38.02 -18.94 -33.59
N PHE A 15 -38.68 -19.76 -32.76
CA PHE A 15 -38.46 -19.78 -31.32
C PHE A 15 -37.06 -20.29 -30.92
N ARG A 16 -36.50 -21.24 -31.67
CA ARG A 16 -35.13 -21.72 -31.47
C ARG A 16 -34.08 -20.68 -31.85
N LEU A 17 -34.33 -19.90 -32.91
CA LEU A 17 -33.43 -18.83 -33.34
C LEU A 17 -33.31 -17.74 -32.27
N VAL A 18 -34.42 -17.29 -31.69
CA VAL A 18 -34.42 -16.29 -30.61
C VAL A 18 -33.65 -16.77 -29.39
N LYS A 19 -33.81 -18.04 -28.98
CA LYS A 19 -33.04 -18.62 -27.87
C LYS A 19 -31.55 -18.63 -28.14
N PHE A 20 -31.14 -19.01 -29.35
CA PHE A 20 -29.73 -19.01 -29.75
C PHE A 20 -29.11 -17.61 -29.70
N PHE A 21 -29.81 -16.60 -30.23
CA PHE A 21 -29.37 -15.21 -30.16
C PHE A 21 -29.30 -14.69 -28.72
N ALA A 22 -30.26 -15.05 -27.87
CA ALA A 22 -30.27 -14.65 -26.47
C ALA A 22 -29.08 -15.24 -25.71
N TYR A 23 -28.82 -16.55 -25.82
CA TYR A 23 -27.67 -17.19 -25.17
C TYR A 23 -26.33 -16.66 -25.68
N THR A 24 -26.20 -16.49 -27.00
CA THR A 24 -24.95 -15.98 -27.60
C THR A 24 -24.68 -14.54 -27.16
N SER A 25 -25.68 -13.67 -27.21
CA SER A 25 -25.56 -12.28 -26.73
C SER A 25 -25.24 -12.23 -25.24
N PHE A 26 -25.87 -13.08 -24.43
CA PHE A 26 -25.63 -13.15 -23.00
C PHE A 26 -24.19 -13.56 -22.67
N VAL A 27 -23.65 -14.57 -23.36
CA VAL A 27 -22.26 -15.00 -23.21
C VAL A 27 -21.30 -13.88 -23.62
N ILE A 28 -21.56 -13.19 -24.73
CA ILE A 28 -20.74 -12.06 -25.18
C ILE A 28 -20.75 -10.94 -24.12
N LEU A 29 -21.91 -10.60 -23.56
CA LEU A 29 -22.03 -9.60 -22.51
C LEU A 29 -21.22 -9.99 -21.27
N ILE A 30 -21.32 -11.25 -20.81
CA ILE A 30 -20.53 -11.72 -19.67
C ILE A 30 -19.03 -11.58 -19.93
N ILE A 31 -18.54 -12.06 -21.08
CA ILE A 31 -17.11 -12.02 -21.41
C ILE A 31 -16.63 -10.56 -21.53
N SER A 32 -17.42 -9.70 -22.15
CA SER A 32 -17.11 -8.27 -22.30
C SER A 32 -17.07 -7.56 -20.93
N SER A 33 -18.10 -7.75 -20.10
CA SER A 33 -18.18 -7.17 -18.77
C SER A 33 -17.04 -7.67 -17.86
N PHE A 34 -16.71 -8.96 -17.94
CA PHE A 34 -15.61 -9.54 -17.18
C PHE A 34 -14.25 -8.94 -17.59
N THR A 35 -13.99 -8.88 -18.89
CA THR A 35 -12.74 -8.30 -19.43
C THR A 35 -12.61 -6.82 -19.05
N LEU A 36 -13.70 -6.06 -19.19
CA LEU A 36 -13.72 -4.64 -18.82
C LEU A 36 -13.49 -4.46 -17.31
N SER A 37 -14.12 -5.28 -16.49
CA SER A 37 -13.93 -5.29 -15.03
C SER A 37 -12.46 -5.55 -14.65
N MET A 38 -11.81 -6.54 -15.30
CA MET A 38 -10.39 -6.82 -15.07
C MET A 38 -9.51 -5.60 -15.38
N VAL A 39 -9.72 -4.94 -16.52
CA VAL A 39 -8.92 -3.77 -16.92
C VAL A 39 -9.13 -2.60 -15.95
N ILE A 40 -10.37 -2.31 -15.57
CA ILE A 40 -10.68 -1.25 -14.61
C ILE A 40 -10.06 -1.55 -13.25
N SER A 41 -10.19 -2.80 -12.76
CA SER A 41 -9.65 -3.23 -11.48
C SER A 41 -8.13 -3.08 -11.41
N GLN A 42 -7.41 -3.50 -12.46
CA GLN A 42 -5.95 -3.35 -12.53
C GLN A 42 -5.52 -1.88 -12.48
N ARG A 43 -6.20 -1.02 -13.26
CA ARG A 43 -5.91 0.41 -13.30
C ARG A 43 -6.23 1.09 -11.97
N ALA A 44 -7.39 0.83 -11.40
CA ALA A 44 -7.81 1.39 -10.11
C ALA A 44 -6.83 0.98 -9.00
N THR A 45 -6.42 -0.28 -8.96
CA THR A 45 -5.43 -0.77 -7.99
C THR A 45 -4.08 -0.07 -8.15
N LYS A 46 -3.60 0.10 -9.40
CA LYS A 46 -2.33 0.79 -9.68
C LYS A 46 -2.36 2.27 -9.27
N VAL A 47 -3.44 2.98 -9.61
CA VAL A 47 -3.62 4.38 -9.23
C VAL A 47 -3.69 4.51 -7.72
N LEU A 48 -4.48 3.68 -7.05
CA LEU A 48 -4.62 3.68 -5.60
C LEU A 48 -3.27 3.46 -4.91
N MET A 49 -2.51 2.45 -5.36
CA MET A 49 -1.18 2.15 -4.85
C MET A 49 -0.21 3.33 -5.00
N ASN A 50 -0.12 3.90 -6.20
CA ASN A 50 0.75 5.04 -6.48
C ASN A 50 0.37 6.26 -5.64
N THR A 51 -0.93 6.50 -5.41
CA THR A 51 -1.39 7.56 -4.52
C THR A 51 -0.91 7.35 -3.08
N TYR A 52 -1.03 6.13 -2.54
CA TYR A 52 -0.53 5.83 -1.20
C TYR A 52 0.99 5.93 -1.10
N GLU A 53 1.73 5.48 -2.12
CA GLU A 53 3.20 5.58 -2.17
C GLU A 53 3.67 7.03 -2.19
N ASN A 54 3.07 7.88 -3.04
CA ASN A 54 3.40 9.30 -3.10
C ASN A 54 3.05 10.01 -1.79
N HIS A 55 1.89 9.71 -1.21
CA HIS A 55 1.49 10.29 0.07
C HIS A 55 2.43 9.87 1.21
N ALA A 56 2.78 8.58 1.29
CA ALA A 56 3.73 8.08 2.28
C ALA A 56 5.13 8.72 2.12
N LEU A 57 5.59 8.91 0.88
CA LEU A 57 6.85 9.58 0.60
C LEU A 57 6.84 11.05 1.03
N LEU A 58 5.75 11.79 0.76
CA LEU A 58 5.60 13.17 1.21
C LEU A 58 5.59 13.28 2.74
N ILE A 59 4.85 12.40 3.42
CA ILE A 59 4.84 12.34 4.90
C ILE A 59 6.24 12.04 5.43
N ALA A 60 6.91 11.04 4.85
CA ALA A 60 8.24 10.64 5.28
C ALA A 60 9.26 11.78 5.07
N ASN A 61 9.22 12.48 3.93
CA ASN A 61 10.10 13.63 3.66
C ASN A 61 9.82 14.77 4.63
N ASN A 62 8.55 15.13 4.85
CA ASN A 62 8.19 16.14 5.85
C ASN A 62 8.72 15.73 7.24
N LEU A 63 8.56 14.47 7.63
CA LEU A 63 9.10 13.97 8.88
C LEU A 63 10.64 14.05 8.95
N ASN A 64 11.34 13.68 7.88
CA ASN A 64 12.80 13.83 7.80
C ASN A 64 13.21 15.29 7.99
N HIS A 65 12.56 16.22 7.28
CA HIS A 65 12.81 17.65 7.41
C HIS A 65 12.63 18.14 8.86
N GLN A 66 11.50 17.79 9.47
CA GLN A 66 11.14 18.21 10.83
C GLN A 66 12.12 17.66 11.87
N VAL A 67 12.43 16.36 11.81
CA VAL A 67 13.41 15.74 12.70
C VAL A 67 14.80 16.34 12.48
N PHE A 68 15.22 16.57 11.24
CA PHE A 68 16.54 17.14 10.98
C PHE A 68 16.68 18.56 11.55
N HIS A 69 15.70 19.44 11.30
CA HIS A 69 15.78 20.84 11.70
C HIS A 69 15.50 21.09 13.18
N TYR A 70 14.50 20.41 13.76
CA TYR A 70 14.07 20.68 15.13
C TYR A 70 14.69 19.74 16.15
N PHE A 71 15.28 18.62 15.73
CA PHE A 71 16.00 17.70 16.62
C PHE A 71 17.50 17.64 16.29
N THR A 72 17.87 17.20 15.08
CA THR A 72 19.28 16.85 14.78
C THR A 72 20.23 18.05 14.90
N ILE A 73 19.89 19.19 14.28
CA ILE A 73 20.74 20.39 14.32
C ILE A 73 20.86 20.94 15.76
N PRO A 74 19.75 21.22 16.49
CA PRO A 74 19.84 21.82 17.82
C PRO A 74 20.50 20.91 18.84
N VAL A 75 20.23 19.60 18.78
CA VAL A 75 20.81 18.64 19.73
C VAL A 75 22.30 18.46 19.48
N ARG A 76 22.75 18.33 18.23
CA ARG A 76 24.20 18.31 17.93
C ARG A 76 24.89 19.59 18.38
N TYR A 77 24.27 20.75 18.15
CA TYR A 77 24.86 22.02 18.56
C TYR A 77 24.98 22.16 20.09
N ARG A 78 23.96 21.72 20.84
CA ARG A 78 23.94 21.84 22.31
C ARG A 78 24.74 20.78 23.04
N TYR A 79 24.64 19.51 22.63
CA TYR A 79 25.19 18.36 23.37
C TYR A 79 26.39 17.70 22.68
N GLY A 80 26.74 18.10 21.45
CA GLY A 80 27.82 17.52 20.66
C GLY A 80 27.49 16.15 20.03
N ALA A 81 26.71 15.33 20.72
CA ALA A 81 26.28 14.00 20.27
C ALA A 81 24.78 13.76 20.49
N ILE A 82 24.18 12.99 19.57
CA ILE A 82 22.81 12.53 19.67
C ILE A 82 22.80 11.19 20.43
N SER A 83 22.09 11.14 21.54
CA SER A 83 21.86 9.95 22.34
C SER A 83 20.41 9.92 22.80
N LEU A 84 19.59 9.08 22.15
CA LEU A 84 18.19 8.87 22.54
C LEU A 84 18.01 8.04 23.83
N ARG A 85 19.13 7.64 24.45
CA ARG A 85 19.15 7.09 25.83
C ARG A 85 18.97 8.21 26.86
N GLU A 86 19.38 9.44 26.52
CA GLU A 86 19.14 10.61 27.36
C GLU A 86 17.68 11.01 27.29
N LYS A 87 17.04 11.11 28.46
CA LYS A 87 15.59 11.35 28.56
C LYS A 87 15.17 12.64 27.85
N GLU A 88 15.94 13.72 28.02
CA GLU A 88 15.62 15.01 27.41
C GLU A 88 15.62 14.94 25.87
N GLN A 89 16.61 14.28 25.28
CA GLN A 89 16.68 14.10 23.83
C GLN A 89 15.58 13.15 23.34
N SER A 90 15.33 12.06 24.07
CA SER A 90 14.27 11.10 23.74
C SER A 90 12.88 11.74 23.74
N ASP A 91 12.57 12.53 24.78
CA ASP A 91 11.30 13.25 24.91
C ASP A 91 11.13 14.31 23.82
N LEU A 92 12.21 15.02 23.46
CA LEU A 92 12.19 15.99 22.36
C LEU A 92 11.92 15.31 21.01
N MET A 93 12.62 14.21 20.73
CA MET A 93 12.39 13.42 19.51
C MET A 93 10.95 12.91 19.46
N ASP A 94 10.45 12.32 20.55
CA ASP A 94 9.09 11.78 20.62
C ASP A 94 8.05 12.87 20.39
N LYS A 95 8.23 14.04 20.99
CA LYS A 95 7.38 15.20 20.77
C LYS A 95 7.38 15.62 19.30
N ILE A 96 8.55 15.81 18.69
CA ILE A 96 8.66 16.23 17.29
C ILE A 96 7.99 15.21 16.37
N VAL A 97 8.31 13.92 16.52
CA VAL A 97 7.74 12.86 15.67
C VAL A 97 6.22 12.79 15.84
N ARG A 98 5.70 12.72 17.08
CA ARG A 98 4.26 12.60 17.34
C ARG A 98 3.48 13.83 16.88
N THR A 99 4.03 15.03 17.04
CA THR A 99 3.41 16.25 16.51
C THR A 99 3.43 16.25 14.99
N THR A 100 4.53 15.84 14.37
CA THR A 100 4.65 15.83 12.89
C THR A 100 3.67 14.88 12.23
N ILE A 101 3.46 13.70 12.83
CA ILE A 101 2.52 12.71 12.30
C ILE A 101 1.12 12.84 12.89
N HIS A 102 0.88 13.86 13.71
CA HIS A 102 -0.44 14.11 14.29
C HIS A 102 -1.46 14.32 13.17
N SER A 103 -2.65 13.74 13.33
CA SER A 103 -3.71 13.76 12.31
C SER A 103 -3.41 13.00 11.01
N LEU A 104 -2.25 12.34 10.89
CA LEU A 104 -1.93 11.46 9.76
C LEU A 104 -2.28 10.00 10.12
N ASN A 105 -2.76 9.24 9.15
CA ASN A 105 -3.02 7.81 9.32
C ASN A 105 -1.72 6.99 9.28
N ILE A 106 -0.83 7.25 10.24
CA ILE A 106 0.46 6.57 10.39
C ILE A 106 0.41 5.71 11.63
N GLU A 107 0.45 4.39 11.44
CA GLU A 107 0.45 3.44 12.55
C GLU A 107 1.77 3.49 13.33
N GLN A 108 2.89 3.61 12.62
CA GLN A 108 4.20 3.46 13.23
C GLN A 108 5.31 4.20 12.48
N VAL A 109 6.18 4.86 13.24
CA VAL A 109 7.44 5.43 12.75
C VAL A 109 8.59 4.71 13.44
N ASN A 110 9.63 4.39 12.67
CA ASN A 110 10.90 3.89 13.20
C ASN A 110 12.04 4.71 12.57
N ILE A 111 13.00 5.12 13.40
CA ILE A 111 14.25 5.71 12.94
C ILE A 111 15.35 4.70 13.24
N TYR A 112 16.12 4.35 12.22
CA TYR A 112 17.20 3.38 12.33
C TYR A 112 18.53 4.10 12.50
N ASP A 113 19.38 3.52 13.34
CA ASP A 113 20.80 3.84 13.37
C ASP A 113 21.46 3.48 12.02
N MET A 114 22.32 4.37 11.51
CA MET A 114 22.94 4.22 10.19
C MET A 114 23.99 3.11 10.14
N GLU A 115 24.63 2.77 11.25
CA GLU A 115 25.72 1.80 11.27
C GLU A 115 25.20 0.38 11.48
N LYS A 116 24.37 0.20 12.51
CA LYS A 116 24.02 -1.12 13.05
C LYS A 116 22.64 -1.61 12.66
N GLY A 117 21.82 -0.78 12.02
CA GLY A 117 20.43 -1.12 11.67
C GLY A 117 19.55 -1.41 12.89
N ILE A 118 19.95 -0.86 14.04
CA ILE A 118 19.19 -0.89 15.28
C ILE A 118 18.09 0.17 15.17
N ILE A 119 16.88 -0.13 15.65
CA ILE A 119 15.83 0.88 15.81
C ILE A 119 16.22 1.81 16.96
N ALA A 120 16.72 3.00 16.62
CA ALA A 120 17.15 4.02 17.58
C ALA A 120 15.96 4.78 18.19
N TYR A 121 14.87 4.94 17.42
CA TYR A 121 13.61 5.50 17.88
C TYR A 121 12.44 4.74 17.28
N SER A 122 11.35 4.59 18.04
CA SER A 122 10.07 4.13 17.52
C SER A 122 8.91 4.74 18.29
N THR A 123 7.80 4.99 17.59
CA THR A 123 6.53 5.35 18.25
C THR A 123 5.95 4.18 19.05
N ASN A 124 6.39 2.94 18.76
CA ASN A 124 6.16 1.75 19.57
C ASN A 124 7.44 1.41 20.34
N ARG A 125 7.42 1.63 21.66
CA ARG A 125 8.60 1.50 22.53
C ARG A 125 9.18 0.09 22.58
N ASP A 126 8.36 -0.94 22.39
CA ASP A 126 8.80 -2.35 22.41
C ASP A 126 9.77 -2.70 21.27
N LEU A 127 9.91 -1.80 20.30
CA LEU A 127 10.75 -2.00 19.13
C LEU A 127 12.12 -1.36 19.23
N ILE A 128 12.31 -0.45 20.20
CA ILE A 128 13.56 0.27 20.39
C ILE A 128 14.66 -0.75 20.77
N GLY A 129 15.81 -0.65 20.12
CA GLY A 129 16.94 -1.56 20.32
C GLY A 129 16.89 -2.85 19.51
N LEU A 130 15.78 -3.15 18.82
CA LEU A 130 15.71 -4.33 17.96
C LEU A 130 16.48 -4.13 16.64
N THR A 131 17.09 -5.21 16.15
CA THR A 131 17.80 -5.28 14.87
C THR A 131 17.04 -6.13 13.85
N GLY A 132 17.45 -6.09 12.58
CA GLY A 132 16.95 -7.00 11.54
C GLY A 132 15.52 -6.74 11.04
N ARG A 133 14.81 -5.73 11.59
CA ARG A 133 13.41 -5.38 11.24
C ARG A 133 13.29 -4.54 9.94
N GLY A 134 14.42 -4.06 9.42
CA GLY A 134 14.50 -3.16 8.27
C GLY A 134 14.53 -3.86 6.90
N GLY A 135 14.97 -5.13 6.84
CA GLY A 135 15.00 -5.89 5.59
C GLY A 135 15.89 -5.31 4.49
N MET A 136 15.51 -5.54 3.22
CA MET A 136 16.21 -4.99 2.06
C MET A 136 15.90 -3.51 1.84
N GLU A 137 14.73 -3.06 2.26
CA GLU A 137 14.25 -1.70 2.14
C GLU A 137 15.08 -0.72 2.97
N TYR A 138 15.49 -1.14 4.17
CA TYR A 138 16.48 -0.41 4.97
C TYR A 138 17.82 -0.28 4.25
N LYS A 139 18.30 -1.35 3.61
CA LYS A 139 19.56 -1.30 2.85
C LYS A 139 19.46 -0.33 1.67
N ALA A 140 18.34 -0.34 0.95
CA ALA A 140 18.07 0.62 -0.12
C ALA A 140 18.06 2.07 0.40
N ALA A 141 17.42 2.32 1.56
CA ALA A 141 17.41 3.63 2.20
C ALA A 141 18.81 4.10 2.61
N ARG A 142 19.69 3.19 3.07
CA ARG A 142 21.10 3.52 3.32
C ARG A 142 21.86 3.94 2.07
N GLU A 143 21.51 3.39 0.92
CA GLU A 143 22.07 3.77 -0.39
C GLU A 143 21.45 5.07 -0.94
N GLY A 144 20.57 5.74 -0.19
CA GLY A 144 19.90 6.96 -0.63
C GLY A 144 18.63 6.72 -1.45
N LYS A 145 18.17 5.47 -1.59
CA LYS A 145 16.98 5.12 -2.37
C LYS A 145 15.77 4.98 -1.45
N HIS A 146 14.67 5.66 -1.77
CA HIS A 146 13.41 5.38 -1.09
C HIS A 146 12.80 4.06 -1.60
N SER A 147 12.02 3.39 -0.77
CA SER A 147 11.29 2.19 -1.16
C SER A 147 9.98 2.07 -0.41
N SER A 148 8.96 1.53 -1.07
CA SER A 148 7.64 1.29 -0.49
C SER A 148 7.23 -0.16 -0.76
N ARG A 149 6.64 -0.82 0.24
CA ARG A 149 6.18 -2.21 0.13
C ARG A 149 4.86 -2.39 0.88
N LEU A 150 3.92 -3.07 0.24
CA LEU A 150 2.72 -3.56 0.91
C LEU A 150 3.06 -4.75 1.80
N VAL A 151 2.60 -4.67 3.05
CA VAL A 151 2.70 -5.72 4.05
C VAL A 151 1.29 -6.06 4.51
N SER A 152 0.93 -7.34 4.43
CA SER A 152 -0.31 -7.86 5.00
C SER A 152 -0.08 -8.21 6.46
N ARG A 153 -1.05 -7.92 7.33
CA ARG A 153 -0.89 -8.09 8.79
C ARG A 153 -0.78 -9.57 9.24
N GLU A 154 -1.16 -10.56 8.41
CA GLU A 154 -1.16 -11.99 8.79
C GLU A 154 -0.94 -12.95 7.60
N PRO A 155 -0.41 -14.18 7.83
CA PRO A 155 -0.38 -15.22 6.80
C PRO A 155 -1.79 -15.61 6.37
N ALA A 156 -1.97 -15.81 5.06
CA ALA A 156 -3.21 -16.32 4.48
C ALA A 156 -3.35 -17.81 4.85
N ILE A 157 -3.84 -18.10 6.04
CA ILE A 157 -4.23 -19.46 6.47
C ILE A 157 -5.75 -19.57 6.48
N SER A 158 -6.29 -19.89 5.31
CA SER A 158 -7.38 -20.85 5.06
C SER A 158 -7.85 -20.67 3.62
N GLY A 159 -8.28 -21.74 2.97
CA GLY A 159 -8.59 -21.84 1.53
C GLY A 159 -9.80 -21.03 1.06
N SER A 160 -9.83 -19.73 1.35
CA SER A 160 -10.92 -18.80 1.05
C SER A 160 -10.48 -17.76 0.02
N TRP A 161 -10.17 -18.21 -1.20
CA TRP A 161 -9.87 -17.36 -2.38
C TRP A 161 -10.93 -16.26 -2.58
N PHE A 162 -12.17 -16.49 -2.12
CA PHE A 162 -13.31 -15.60 -2.33
C PHE A 162 -13.50 -14.55 -1.23
N MET A 163 -12.84 -14.66 -0.06
CA MET A 163 -13.04 -13.76 1.09
C MET A 163 -11.78 -13.02 1.55
N ASP A 164 -10.71 -13.01 0.75
CA ASP A 164 -9.46 -12.31 1.09
C ASP A 164 -9.53 -10.76 0.95
N PHE A 165 -10.71 -10.22 0.64
CA PHE A 165 -10.92 -8.78 0.41
C PHE A 165 -10.96 -7.94 1.70
N ALA A 166 -11.03 -8.55 2.88
CA ALA A 166 -11.25 -7.86 4.15
C ALA A 166 -9.99 -7.66 5.03
N LYS A 167 -8.82 -8.15 4.61
CA LYS A 167 -7.59 -7.96 5.41
C LYS A 167 -6.96 -6.59 5.15
N GLU A 168 -6.75 -5.84 6.21
CA GLU A 168 -6.04 -4.56 6.16
C GLU A 168 -4.65 -4.74 5.53
N LYS A 169 -4.40 -4.03 4.43
CA LYS A 169 -3.09 -3.93 3.79
C LYS A 169 -2.42 -2.66 4.27
N LYS A 170 -1.17 -2.77 4.70
CA LYS A 170 -0.38 -1.64 5.19
C LYS A 170 0.75 -1.35 4.23
N LEU A 171 1.00 -0.08 3.97
CA LEU A 171 2.15 0.35 3.18
C LEU A 171 3.29 0.71 4.13
N LYS A 172 4.46 0.08 3.93
CA LYS A 172 5.69 0.41 4.66
C LYS A 172 6.61 1.14 3.71
N THR A 173 6.99 2.36 4.07
CA THR A 173 7.88 3.22 3.28
C THR A 173 9.17 3.51 4.04
N PHE A 174 10.29 3.43 3.34
CA PHE A 174 11.61 3.75 3.84
C PHE A 174 12.21 4.89 3.02
N ILE A 175 12.83 5.84 3.70
CA ILE A 175 13.55 6.94 3.09
C ILE A 175 14.93 7.08 3.75
N PRO A 176 15.94 7.60 3.03
CA PRO A 176 17.19 8.01 3.66
C PRO A 176 16.93 9.12 4.67
N PHE A 177 17.58 9.03 5.83
CA PHE A 177 17.62 10.14 6.79
C PHE A 177 18.81 11.04 6.46
N LYS A 178 18.55 12.25 5.96
CA LYS A 178 19.60 13.17 5.49
C LYS A 178 19.18 14.64 5.59
N ALA A 179 20.18 15.52 5.58
CA ALA A 179 19.96 16.93 5.28
C ALA A 179 19.38 17.06 3.86
N GLU A 180 18.42 17.96 3.69
CA GLU A 180 17.92 18.38 2.37
C GLU A 180 18.89 19.32 1.68
#